data_AF-A0A535XBJ9-F1
#
_entry.id   AF-A0A535XBJ9-F1
#
_cell.length_a   1.000
_cell.length_b   1.000
_cell.length_c   1.000
_cell.angle_alpha   90.00
_cell.angle_beta   90.00
_cell.angle_gamma   90.00
#
_symmetry.space_group_name_H-M   'P 1'
#
loop_
_entity.id
_entity.type
_entity.pdbx_description
1 polymer ?
#
loop_
_entity_poly.entity_id
_entity_poly.type
_entity_poly.pdbx_seq_one_letter_code
_entity_poly.pdbx_strand_id
1 'polypeptide(L)'
;MPLLVGALAIVAAAAAWLARPLRPDPARREELTRAVSALDRELAANLELTTMFDQTKQAVVLENGQLPMHRGVLEREAPGVARSIRDLYARIPDAESAMERRGPANSIRDDDRRVIEEWEGDARAAQHALRAALSPQAVRGWRAAIARLHVRQTVR
;
A
#
# COMPACT_ATOMS: atom_id res chain seq x y z
N MET A 1 -12.30 37.10 38.41
CA MET A 1 -11.36 36.83 37.29
C MET A 1 -10.63 35.47 37.31
N PRO A 2 -10.67 34.58 38.33
CA PRO A 2 -10.04 33.25 38.21
C PRO A 2 -10.94 32.18 37.54
N LEU A 3 -12.27 32.34 37.60
CA LEU A 3 -13.23 31.37 37.06
C LEU A 3 -13.25 31.33 35.51
N LEU A 4 -13.05 32.48 34.84
CA LEU A 4 -12.98 32.56 33.38
C LEU A 4 -11.72 31.87 32.82
N VAL A 5 -10.60 31.95 33.53
CA VAL A 5 -9.34 31.29 33.14
C VAL A 5 -9.45 29.76 33.31
N GLY A 6 -10.09 29.29 34.39
CA GLY A 6 -10.35 27.87 34.60
C GLY A 6 -11.25 27.24 33.54
N ALA A 7 -12.32 27.94 33.13
CA ALA A 7 -13.22 27.48 32.07
C ALA A 7 -12.51 27.38 30.71
N LEU A 8 -11.67 28.36 30.37
CA LEU A 8 -10.91 28.34 29.12
C LEU A 8 -9.88 27.20 29.09
N ALA A 9 -9.22 26.92 30.22
CA ALA A 9 -8.26 25.84 30.35
C ALA A 9 -8.91 24.45 30.20
N ILE A 10 -10.13 24.26 30.72
CA ILE A 10 -10.89 23.01 30.57
C ILE A 10 -11.30 22.79 29.11
N VAL A 11 -11.79 23.83 28.43
CA VAL A 11 -12.15 23.76 27.01
C VAL A 11 -10.92 23.48 26.14
N ALA A 12 -9.80 24.13 26.42
CA ALA A 12 -8.54 23.90 25.71
C ALA A 12 -7.99 22.48 25.96
N ALA A 13 -8.07 21.97 27.19
CA ALA A 13 -7.65 20.61 27.52
C ALA A 13 -8.56 19.56 26.89
N ALA A 14 -9.88 19.79 26.88
CA ALA A 14 -10.84 18.93 26.19
C ALA A 14 -10.61 18.94 24.67
N ALA A 15 -10.37 20.11 24.08
CA ALA A 15 -10.03 20.25 22.66
C ALA A 15 -8.70 19.56 22.32
N ALA A 16 -7.67 19.72 23.15
CA ALA A 16 -6.37 19.04 22.99
C ALA A 16 -6.50 17.52 23.15
N TRP A 17 -7.34 17.05 24.08
CA TRP A 17 -7.61 15.64 24.27
C TRP A 17 -8.39 15.04 23.08
N LEU A 18 -9.40 15.76 22.55
CA LEU A 18 -10.13 15.41 21.33
C LEU A 18 -9.25 15.44 20.08
N ALA A 19 -8.30 16.37 20.01
CA ALA A 19 -7.32 16.48 18.93
C ALA A 19 -6.20 15.45 19.02
N ARG A 20 -6.00 14.79 20.17
CA ARG A 20 -4.98 13.77 20.36
C ARG A 20 -5.28 12.59 19.43
N PRO A 21 -4.38 12.21 18.51
CA PRO A 21 -4.62 11.12 17.59
C PRO A 21 -4.78 9.81 18.35
N LEU A 22 -5.78 9.00 17.98
CA LEU A 22 -5.83 7.61 18.40
C LEU A 22 -4.61 6.90 17.82
N ARG A 23 -3.81 6.28 18.69
CA ARG A 23 -2.73 5.41 18.22
C ARG A 23 -3.40 4.21 17.54
N PRO A 24 -3.11 3.93 16.26
CA PRO A 24 -3.58 2.71 15.63
C PRO A 24 -3.08 1.49 16.43
N ASP A 25 -3.86 0.42 16.42
CA ASP A 25 -3.51 -0.84 17.08
C ASP A 25 -2.10 -1.29 16.64
N PRO A 26 -1.13 -1.41 17.56
CA PRO A 26 0.25 -1.72 17.21
C PRO A 26 0.37 -3.06 16.51
N ALA A 27 -0.46 -4.06 16.87
CA ALA A 27 -0.42 -5.38 16.24
C ALA A 27 -0.85 -5.33 14.77
N ARG A 28 -1.93 -4.58 14.47
CA ARG A 28 -2.39 -4.37 13.09
C ARG A 28 -1.41 -3.57 12.26
N ARG A 29 -0.78 -2.56 12.86
CA ARG A 29 0.23 -1.75 12.19
C ARG A 29 1.45 -2.60 11.82
N GLU A 30 1.90 -3.47 12.73
CA GLU A 30 2.97 -4.40 12.46
C GLU A 30 2.60 -5.42 11.37
N GLU A 31 1.38 -5.95 11.41
CA GLU A 31 0.85 -6.85 10.37
C GLU A 31 0.84 -6.17 8.99
N LEU A 32 0.36 -4.93 8.90
CA LEU A 32 0.39 -4.13 7.67
C LEU A 32 1.83 -3.86 7.23
N THR A 33 2.75 -3.52 8.14
CA THR A 33 4.16 -3.33 7.80
C THR A 33 4.77 -4.60 7.21
N ARG A 34 4.52 -5.77 7.81
CA ARG A 34 4.98 -7.05 7.27
C ARG A 34 4.43 -7.33 5.88
N ALA A 35 3.13 -7.13 5.68
CA ALA A 35 2.47 -7.29 4.38
C ALA A 35 3.06 -6.36 3.30
N VAL A 36 3.21 -5.06 3.62
CA VAL A 36 3.78 -4.06 2.72
C VAL A 36 5.23 -4.41 2.37
N SER A 37 6.07 -4.75 3.35
CA SER A 37 7.47 -5.09 3.09
C SER A 37 7.63 -6.36 2.25
N ALA A 38 6.74 -7.35 2.41
CA ALA A 38 6.77 -8.55 1.57
C ALA A 38 6.45 -8.21 0.10
N LEU A 39 5.37 -7.47 -0.13
CA LEU A 39 4.95 -7.04 -1.47
C LEU A 39 5.94 -6.08 -2.13
N ASP A 40 6.53 -5.17 -1.36
CA ASP A 40 7.53 -4.22 -1.88
C ASP A 40 8.77 -4.94 -2.39
N ARG A 41 9.21 -5.99 -1.68
CA ARG A 41 10.34 -6.84 -2.09
C ARG A 41 10.01 -7.68 -3.32
N GLU A 42 8.84 -8.31 -3.38
CA GLU A 42 8.41 -9.07 -4.57
C GLU A 42 8.31 -8.16 -5.80
N LEU A 43 7.73 -6.96 -5.65
CA LEU A 43 7.70 -5.97 -6.73
C LEU A 43 9.10 -5.49 -7.15
N ALA A 44 10.02 -5.33 -6.19
CA ALA A 44 11.40 -4.94 -6.50
C ALA A 44 12.13 -6.03 -7.30
N ALA A 45 11.97 -7.31 -6.91
CA ALA A 45 12.52 -8.44 -7.62
C ALA A 45 11.95 -8.53 -9.05
N ASN A 46 10.64 -8.35 -9.21
CA ASN A 46 10.02 -8.37 -10.53
C ASN A 46 10.51 -7.21 -11.43
N LEU A 47 10.68 -6.00 -10.89
CA LEU A 47 11.26 -4.88 -11.63
C LEU A 47 12.72 -5.12 -12.04
N GLU A 48 13.47 -5.85 -11.23
CA GLU A 48 14.82 -6.29 -11.60
C GLU A 48 14.78 -7.31 -12.74
N LEU A 49 13.85 -8.28 -12.69
CA LEU A 49 13.63 -9.24 -13.77
C LEU A 49 13.25 -8.55 -15.09
N THR A 50 12.39 -7.53 -15.06
CA THR A 50 12.04 -6.78 -16.28
C THR A 50 13.23 -5.97 -16.81
N THR A 51 14.06 -5.43 -15.91
CA THR A 51 15.32 -4.77 -16.29
C THR A 51 16.32 -5.74 -16.94
N MET A 52 16.45 -6.95 -16.38
CA MET A 52 17.27 -8.02 -16.97
C MET A 52 16.71 -8.47 -18.32
N PHE A 53 15.39 -8.56 -18.46
CA PHE A 53 14.74 -8.82 -19.73
C PHE A 53 15.09 -7.73 -20.75
N ASP A 54 15.10 -6.45 -20.38
CA ASP A 54 15.46 -5.39 -21.32
C ASP A 54 16.89 -5.53 -21.86
N GLN A 55 17.82 -6.01 -21.03
CA GLN A 55 19.22 -6.22 -21.43
C GLN A 55 19.42 -7.50 -22.25
N THR A 56 18.81 -8.60 -21.83
CA THR A 56 19.09 -9.95 -22.34
C THR A 56 18.09 -10.44 -23.38
N LYS A 57 16.90 -9.83 -23.38
CA LYS A 57 15.72 -10.23 -24.14
C LYS A 57 15.30 -11.69 -23.90
N GLN A 58 15.72 -12.26 -22.77
CA GLN A 58 15.26 -13.57 -22.30
C GLN A 58 13.99 -13.38 -21.47
N ALA A 59 12.88 -13.98 -21.92
CA ALA A 59 11.62 -13.91 -21.20
C ALA A 59 11.79 -14.39 -19.74
N VAL A 60 11.14 -13.68 -18.84
CA VAL A 60 11.15 -13.94 -17.40
C VAL A 60 9.73 -14.21 -16.93
N VAL A 61 9.61 -14.97 -15.86
CA VAL A 61 8.35 -15.18 -15.14
C VAL A 61 8.40 -14.33 -13.89
N LEU A 62 7.36 -13.53 -13.66
CA LEU A 62 7.26 -12.63 -12.52
C LEU A 62 6.68 -13.36 -11.32
N GLU A 63 7.22 -13.09 -10.15
CA GLU A 63 6.72 -13.64 -8.89
C GLU A 63 5.36 -13.02 -8.52
N ASN A 64 4.46 -13.82 -7.96
CA ASN A 64 3.12 -13.38 -7.57
C ASN A 64 2.60 -14.06 -6.29
N GLY A 65 3.50 -14.55 -5.45
CA GLY A 65 3.18 -15.35 -4.27
C GLY A 65 2.76 -14.53 -3.05
N GLN A 66 3.24 -13.29 -2.91
CA GLN A 66 2.98 -12.48 -1.70
C GLN A 66 1.57 -11.90 -1.67
N LEU A 67 0.98 -11.54 -2.82
CA LEU A 67 -0.37 -10.97 -2.84
C LEU A 67 -1.44 -11.90 -2.27
N PRO A 68 -1.57 -13.18 -2.67
CA PRO A 68 -2.52 -14.10 -2.06
C PRO A 68 -2.35 -14.24 -0.54
N MET A 69 -1.11 -14.24 -0.05
CA MET A 69 -0.79 -14.38 1.38
C MET A 69 -1.19 -13.15 2.21
N HIS A 70 -1.11 -11.95 1.62
CA HIS A 70 -1.28 -10.68 2.34
C HIS A 70 -2.53 -9.88 1.95
N ARG A 71 -3.31 -10.36 0.97
CA ARG A 71 -4.51 -9.69 0.44
C ARG A 71 -5.48 -9.28 1.55
N GLY A 72 -5.79 -10.19 2.48
CA GLY A 72 -6.73 -9.91 3.56
C GLY A 72 -6.26 -8.81 4.51
N VAL A 73 -4.95 -8.61 4.65
CA VAL A 73 -4.37 -7.51 5.46
C VAL A 73 -4.52 -6.19 4.72
N LEU A 74 -4.14 -6.16 3.44
CA LEU A 74 -4.26 -4.97 2.60
C LEU A 74 -5.71 -4.50 2.46
N GLU A 75 -6.66 -5.41 2.24
CA GLU A 75 -8.07 -5.06 2.09
C GLU A 75 -8.66 -4.45 3.37
N ARG A 76 -8.21 -4.89 4.55
CA ARG A 76 -8.66 -4.33 5.83
C ARG A 76 -8.01 -3.00 6.15
N GLU A 77 -6.68 -2.93 6.05
CA GLU A 77 -5.90 -1.83 6.62
C GLU A 77 -5.52 -0.75 5.59
N ALA A 78 -5.49 -1.10 4.29
CA ALA A 78 -5.15 -0.19 3.19
C ALA A 78 -6.03 -0.40 1.95
N PRO A 79 -7.38 -0.32 2.06
CA PRO A 79 -8.30 -0.69 0.97
C PRO A 79 -8.11 0.13 -0.32
N GLY A 80 -7.63 1.38 -0.20
CA GLY A 80 -7.32 2.22 -1.35
C GLY A 80 -6.16 1.68 -2.19
N VAL A 81 -5.16 1.06 -1.55
CA VAL A 81 -4.01 0.45 -2.20
C VAL A 81 -4.28 -1.00 -2.60
N ALA A 82 -5.14 -1.71 -1.85
CA ALA A 82 -5.49 -3.10 -2.15
C ALA A 82 -6.03 -3.29 -3.57
N ARG A 83 -6.86 -2.35 -4.05
CA ARG A 83 -7.39 -2.38 -5.42
C ARG A 83 -6.28 -2.27 -6.46
N SER A 84 -5.43 -1.24 -6.38
CA SER A 84 -4.38 -1.01 -7.37
C SER A 84 -3.36 -2.14 -7.42
N ILE A 85 -2.99 -2.71 -6.26
CA ILE A 85 -2.10 -3.87 -6.20
C ILE A 85 -2.72 -5.09 -6.88
N ARG A 86 -3.99 -5.37 -6.59
CA ARG A 86 -4.68 -6.50 -7.23
C ARG A 86 -4.76 -6.32 -8.75
N ASP A 87 -5.11 -5.13 -9.21
CA ASP A 87 -5.27 -4.85 -10.64
C ASP A 87 -3.90 -4.88 -11.36
N LEU A 88 -2.80 -4.48 -10.69
CA LEU A 88 -1.44 -4.66 -11.20
C LEU A 88 -1.07 -6.14 -11.34
N TYR A 89 -1.29 -6.95 -10.30
CA TYR A 89 -0.92 -8.37 -10.31
C TYR A 89 -1.76 -9.16 -11.32
N ALA A 90 -3.01 -8.75 -11.57
CA ALA A 90 -3.85 -9.36 -12.59
C ALA A 90 -3.30 -9.19 -14.02
N ARG A 91 -2.45 -8.19 -14.27
CA ARG A 91 -1.80 -7.93 -15.57
C ARG A 91 -0.41 -8.54 -15.71
N ILE A 92 0.10 -9.26 -14.70
CA ILE A 92 1.36 -9.99 -14.81
C ILE A 92 1.39 -10.92 -16.04
N PRO A 93 0.35 -11.74 -16.31
CA PRO A 93 0.35 -12.62 -17.48
C PRO A 93 0.45 -11.89 -18.81
N ASP A 94 -0.10 -10.67 -18.90
CA ASP A 94 -0.03 -9.85 -20.11
C ASP A 94 1.41 -9.36 -20.36
N ALA A 95 2.11 -8.94 -19.30
CA ALA A 95 3.51 -8.52 -19.35
C ALA A 95 4.43 -9.70 -19.69
N GLU A 96 4.24 -10.86 -19.06
CA GLU A 96 4.98 -12.09 -19.37
C GLU A 96 4.76 -12.52 -20.83
N SER A 97 3.51 -12.54 -21.28
CA SER A 97 3.18 -12.88 -22.66
C SER A 97 3.79 -11.91 -23.67
N ALA A 98 3.88 -10.62 -23.33
CA ALA A 98 4.55 -9.62 -24.16
C ALA A 98 6.06 -9.88 -24.25
N MET A 99 6.71 -10.28 -23.16
CA MET A 99 8.13 -10.67 -23.14
C MET A 99 8.39 -11.96 -23.96
N GLU A 100 7.44 -12.90 -23.94
CA GLU A 100 7.51 -14.13 -24.71
C GLU A 100 7.41 -13.92 -26.23
N ARG A 101 6.60 -12.94 -26.67
CA ARG A 101 6.34 -12.64 -28.11
C ARG A 101 7.49 -11.98 -28.87
N ARG A 102 8.72 -12.01 -28.34
CA ARG A 102 9.92 -11.46 -29.01
C ARG A 102 10.08 -12.00 -30.44
N GLY A 103 10.35 -11.09 -31.37
CA GLY A 103 10.54 -11.35 -32.78
C GLY A 103 11.93 -11.90 -33.12
N PRO A 104 12.20 -12.11 -34.43
CA PRO A 104 13.50 -12.56 -34.91
C PRO A 104 14.64 -11.67 -34.36
N ALA A 105 15.78 -12.30 -34.06
CA ALA A 105 16.95 -11.65 -33.47
C ALA A 105 16.68 -10.91 -32.14
N ASN A 106 15.76 -11.42 -31.31
CA ASN A 106 15.42 -10.86 -29.99
C ASN A 106 14.86 -9.43 -30.04
N SER A 107 14.22 -9.06 -31.16
CA SER A 107 13.49 -7.78 -31.28
C SER A 107 12.18 -7.82 -30.49
N ILE A 108 11.73 -6.67 -29.99
CA ILE A 108 10.43 -6.52 -29.32
C ILE A 108 9.59 -5.54 -30.14
N ARG A 109 8.34 -5.92 -30.41
CA ARG A 109 7.38 -5.05 -31.10
C ARG A 109 7.02 -3.87 -30.19
N ASP A 110 6.76 -2.71 -30.77
CA ASP A 110 6.44 -1.50 -29.99
C ASP A 110 5.22 -1.69 -29.09
N ASP A 111 4.22 -2.45 -29.53
CA ASP A 111 3.05 -2.80 -28.70
C ASP A 111 3.42 -3.64 -27.47
N ASP A 112 4.26 -4.66 -27.65
CA ASP A 112 4.71 -5.52 -26.54
C ASP A 112 5.61 -4.74 -25.58
N ARG A 113 6.48 -3.87 -26.11
CA ARG A 113 7.31 -2.97 -25.32
C ARG A 113 6.44 -2.07 -24.44
N ARG A 114 5.41 -1.45 -25.02
CA ARG A 114 4.48 -0.59 -24.30
C ARG A 114 3.78 -1.32 -23.15
N VAL A 115 3.33 -2.57 -23.37
CA VAL A 115 2.71 -3.38 -22.30
C VAL A 115 3.66 -3.58 -21.12
N ILE A 116 4.93 -3.88 -21.41
CA ILE A 116 5.96 -4.07 -20.38
C ILE A 116 6.25 -2.77 -19.65
N GLU A 117 6.49 -1.67 -20.37
CA GLU A 117 6.77 -0.35 -19.79
C GLU A 117 5.62 0.19 -18.94
N GLU A 118 4.37 0.02 -19.39
CA GLU A 118 3.18 0.37 -18.62
C GLU A 118 3.10 -0.45 -17.32
N TRP A 119 3.30 -1.76 -17.40
CA TRP A 119 3.33 -2.62 -16.21
C TRP A 119 4.42 -2.21 -15.22
N GLU A 120 5.63 -1.90 -15.70
CA GLU A 120 6.70 -1.44 -14.82
C GLU A 120 6.41 -0.08 -14.17
N GLY A 121 5.83 0.85 -14.93
CA GLY A 121 5.40 2.16 -14.43
C GLY A 121 4.39 2.00 -13.30
N ASP A 122 3.40 1.13 -13.50
CA ASP A 122 2.38 0.82 -12.51
C ASP A 122 2.95 0.08 -11.30
N ALA A 123 3.95 -0.80 -11.49
CA ALA A 123 4.66 -1.46 -10.39
C ALA A 123 5.44 -0.46 -9.52
N ARG A 124 6.13 0.51 -10.12
CA ARG A 124 6.79 1.59 -9.37
C ARG A 124 5.78 2.47 -8.63
N ALA A 125 4.67 2.83 -9.27
CA ALA A 125 3.60 3.59 -8.63
C ALA A 125 2.96 2.81 -7.45
N ALA A 126 2.77 1.50 -7.61
CA ALA A 126 2.30 0.60 -6.57
C ALA A 126 3.25 0.53 -5.37
N GLN A 127 4.57 0.41 -5.58
CA GLN A 127 5.56 0.47 -4.50
C GLN A 127 5.47 1.79 -3.73
N HIS A 128 5.36 2.92 -4.44
CA HIS A 128 5.16 4.22 -3.79
C HIS A 128 3.87 4.27 -2.97
N ALA A 129 2.75 3.74 -3.49
CA ALA A 129 1.49 3.68 -2.77
C ALA A 129 1.54 2.79 -1.53
N LEU A 130 2.19 1.62 -1.62
CA LEU A 130 2.42 0.71 -0.50
C LEU A 130 3.22 1.38 0.62
N ARG A 131 4.34 2.03 0.27
CA ARG A 131 5.17 2.76 1.24
C ARG A 131 4.39 3.93 1.85
N ALA A 132 3.59 4.64 1.06
CA ALA A 132 2.73 5.72 1.55
C ALA A 132 1.69 5.22 2.55
N ALA A 133 1.14 4.01 2.38
CA ALA A 133 0.16 3.40 3.29
C ALA A 133 0.71 3.16 4.72
N LEU A 134 2.03 3.07 4.88
CA LEU A 134 2.67 2.95 6.20
C LEU A 134 2.80 4.30 6.92
N SER A 135 2.60 5.42 6.22
CA SER A 135 2.71 6.74 6.82
C SER A 135 1.68 6.90 7.95
N PRO A 136 2.06 7.48 9.10
CA PRO A 136 1.14 7.67 10.21
C PRO A 136 0.03 8.65 9.84
N GLN A 137 -1.11 8.13 9.40
CA GLN A 137 -2.32 8.93 9.20
C GLN A 137 -2.95 9.17 10.58
N ALA A 138 -2.70 10.34 11.14
CA ALA A 138 -3.37 10.79 12.35
C ALA A 138 -4.89 10.81 12.10
N VAL A 139 -5.65 9.92 12.74
CA VAL A 139 -7.10 10.03 12.79
C VAL A 139 -7.43 11.27 13.60
N ARG A 140 -7.88 12.34 12.93
CA ARG A 140 -8.20 13.64 13.53
C ARG A 140 -9.72 13.84 13.60
N GLY A 141 -10.18 14.58 14.61
CA GLY A 141 -11.56 15.08 14.69
C GLY A 141 -12.59 14.07 15.21
N TRP A 142 -13.86 14.28 14.85
CA TRP A 142 -15.04 13.58 15.38
C TRP A 142 -14.98 12.04 15.26
N ARG A 143 -14.31 11.50 14.23
CA ARG A 143 -14.07 10.05 14.08
C ARG A 143 -13.23 9.47 15.21
N ALA A 144 -12.23 10.21 15.70
CA ALA A 144 -11.46 9.80 16.87
C ALA A 144 -12.30 9.85 18.16
N ALA A 145 -13.28 10.77 18.23
CA ALA A 145 -14.20 10.86 19.36
C ALA A 145 -15.17 9.66 19.41
N ILE A 146 -15.78 9.29 18.28
CA ILE A 146 -16.70 8.14 18.18
C ILE A 146 -16.00 6.81 18.53
N ALA A 147 -14.79 6.60 18.01
CA ALA A 147 -14.03 5.37 18.26
C ALA A 147 -13.69 5.19 19.76
N ARG A 148 -13.46 6.30 20.49
CA ARG A 148 -13.24 6.25 21.94
C ARG A 148 -14.50 5.89 22.74
N LEU A 149 -15.67 6.35 22.30
CA LEU A 149 -16.93 6.03 22.95
C LEU A 149 -17.24 4.53 22.83
N HIS A 150 -16.94 3.91 21.68
CA HIS A 150 -17.13 2.47 21.47
C HIS A 150 -16.16 1.61 22.30
N VAL A 151 -14.86 1.97 22.38
CA VAL A 151 -13.87 1.25 23.21
C VAL A 151 -14.26 1.25 24.69
N ARG A 152 -14.93 2.30 25.16
CA ARG A 152 -15.37 2.40 26.56
C ARG A 152 -16.61 1.54 26.87
N GLN A 153 -17.35 1.10 25.85
CA GLN A 153 -18.54 0.26 26.01
C GLN A 153 -18.26 -1.24 25.91
N THR A 154 -17.14 -1.65 25.31
CA THR A 154 -16.70 -3.06 25.26
C THR A 154 -15.94 -3.52 26.50
N VAL A 155 -15.56 -2.60 27.38
CA VAL A 155 -15.07 -2.90 28.74
C VAL A 155 -16.24 -2.75 29.71
N ARG A 156 -17.13 -3.74 29.75
CA ARG A 156 -18.13 -3.87 30.81
C ARG A 156 -18.42 -5.31 31.12
#